data_AF-A0A974NNY9-F1
#
_entry.id   AF-A0A974NNY9-F1
#
_cell.length_a   1.000
_cell.length_b   1.000
_cell.length_c   1.000
_cell.angle_alpha   90.00
_cell.angle_beta   90.00
_cell.angle_gamma   90.00
#
_symmetry.space_group_name_H-M   'P 1'
#
loop_
_entity.id
_entity.type
_entity.pdbx_description
1 polymer ?
#
loop_
_entity_poly.entity_id
_entity_poly.type
_entity_poly.pdbx_seq_one_letter_code
_entity_poly.pdbx_strand_id
1 'polypeptide(L)' 'MLSKDKMARINELSRKSKDAGLTQEEAKEQTQLRGEYLQTFRKSMADTLENVTVVDPEGNDVTPEKLKMIKENKNKLH' A
#
# COMPACT_ATOMS: atom_id res chain seq x y z
N MET A 1 -1.41 7.44 -5.88
CA MET A 1 -2.53 6.47 -5.88
C MET A 1 -2.75 5.95 -7.28
N LEU A 2 -3.14 4.68 -7.43
CA LEU A 2 -3.48 4.12 -8.75
C LEU A 2 -4.75 4.79 -9.30
N SER A 3 -4.89 4.89 -10.63
CA SER A 3 -6.07 5.46 -11.26
C SER A 3 -7.33 4.64 -10.95
N LYS A 4 -8.48 5.32 -10.88
CA LYS A 4 -9.79 4.69 -10.62
C LYS A 4 -10.13 3.64 -11.68
N ASP A 5 -9.71 3.87 -12.92
CA ASP A 5 -9.95 2.95 -14.04
C ASP A 5 -9.20 1.62 -13.86
N LYS A 6 -7.92 1.67 -13.45
CA LYS A 6 -7.14 0.47 -13.16
C LYS A 6 -7.69 -0.30 -11.95
N MET A 7 -8.20 0.40 -10.94
CA MET A 7 -8.89 -0.21 -9.79
C MET A 7 -10.19 -0.93 -10.22
N ALA A 8 -10.99 -0.30 -11.07
CA ALA A 8 -12.21 -0.91 -11.62
C ALA A 8 -11.86 -2.20 -12.38
N ARG A 9 -10.81 -2.15 -13.21
CA ARG A 9 -10.31 -3.32 -13.95
C ARG A 9 -9.86 -4.47 -13.04
N ILE A 10 -9.13 -4.18 -11.95
CA ILE A 10 -8.74 -5.20 -10.96
C ILE A 10 -9.98 -5.86 -10.33
N ASN A 11 -11.02 -5.09 -10.06
CA ASN A 11 -12.26 -5.59 -9.47
C ASN A 11 -13.05 -6.46 -10.46
N GLU A 12 -13.13 -6.07 -11.74
CA GLU A 12 -13.72 -6.87 -12.81
C GLU A 12 -13.01 -8.22 -12.94
N LEU A 13 -11.67 -8.21 -13.06
CA LEU A 13 -10.86 -9.43 -13.14
C LEU A 13 -11.02 -10.30 -11.90
N SER A 14 -11.13 -9.69 -10.72
CA SER A 14 -11.36 -10.44 -9.47
C SER A 14 -12.75 -11.06 -9.38
N ARG A 15 -13.80 -10.41 -9.90
CA ARG A 15 -15.14 -11.02 -9.98
C ARG A 15 -15.15 -12.17 -10.98
N LYS A 16 -14.57 -11.94 -12.17
CA LYS A 16 -14.46 -12.97 -13.21
C LYS A 16 -13.70 -14.21 -12.73
N SER A 17 -12.61 -14.00 -11.97
CA SER A 17 -11.86 -15.08 -11.33
C SER A 17 -12.67 -15.93 -10.36
N LYS A 18 -13.65 -15.33 -9.66
CA LYS A 18 -14.49 -16.04 -8.69
C LYS A 18 -15.62 -16.81 -9.35
N ASP A 19 -16.19 -16.27 -10.43
CA ASP A 19 -17.37 -16.84 -11.06
C ASP A 19 -17.02 -17.91 -12.12
N ALA A 20 -16.16 -17.55 -13.08
CA ALA A 20 -15.90 -18.38 -14.27
C ALA A 20 -14.44 -18.86 -14.39
N GLY A 21 -13.54 -18.33 -13.55
CA GLY A 21 -12.10 -18.54 -13.66
C GLY A 21 -11.44 -17.55 -14.63
N LEU A 22 -10.13 -17.34 -14.45
CA LEU A 22 -9.34 -16.45 -15.29
C LEU A 22 -8.61 -17.23 -16.40
N THR A 23 -8.52 -16.65 -17.58
CA THR A 23 -7.55 -17.12 -18.58
C THR A 23 -6.13 -16.76 -18.15
N GLN A 24 -5.12 -17.42 -18.71
CA GLN A 24 -3.72 -17.12 -18.37
C GLN A 24 -3.32 -15.68 -18.68
N GLU A 25 -3.88 -15.06 -19.73
CA GLU A 25 -3.60 -13.67 -20.08
C GLU A 25 -4.20 -12.71 -19.06
N GLU A 26 -5.45 -12.94 -18.66
CA GLU A 26 -6.14 -12.13 -17.65
C GLU A 26 -5.51 -12.27 -16.26
N ALA A 27 -5.00 -13.47 -15.92
CA ALA A 27 -4.27 -13.70 -14.68
C ALA A 27 -2.93 -12.92 -14.64
N LYS A 28 -2.23 -12.82 -15.78
CA LYS A 28 -1.02 -12.00 -15.92
C LYS A 28 -1.34 -10.51 -15.77
N GLU A 29 -2.39 -10.04 -16.44
CA GLU A 29 -2.87 -8.64 -16.33
C GLU A 29 -3.23 -8.30 -14.88
N GLN A 30 -4.01 -9.17 -14.22
CA GLN A 30 -4.40 -8.99 -12.82
C GLN A 30 -3.18 -8.93 -11.89
N THR A 31 -2.18 -9.79 -12.11
CA THR A 31 -0.95 -9.82 -11.29
C THR A 31 -0.14 -8.55 -11.47
N GLN A 32 0.01 -8.06 -12.70
CA GLN A 32 0.71 -6.81 -12.98
C GLN A 32 0.02 -5.62 -12.33
N LEU A 33 -1.31 -5.49 -12.52
CA LEU A 33 -2.10 -4.41 -11.94
C LEU A 33 -2.08 -4.45 -10.40
N ARG A 34 -2.15 -5.64 -9.79
CA ARG A 34 -1.99 -5.81 -8.34
C ARG A 34 -0.61 -5.41 -7.84
N GLY A 35 0.44 -5.74 -8.59
CA GLY A 35 1.81 -5.33 -8.26
C GLY A 35 1.96 -3.81 -8.21
N GLU A 36 1.48 -3.13 -9.25
CA GLU A 36 1.50 -1.66 -9.35
C GLU A 36 0.68 -1.00 -8.22
N TYR A 37 -0.50 -1.57 -7.92
CA TYR A 37 -1.32 -1.12 -6.79
C TYR A 37 -0.57 -1.25 -5.46
N LEU A 38 0.03 -2.41 -5.19
CA LEU A 38 0.73 -2.68 -3.92
C LEU A 38 1.95 -1.78 -3.74
N GLN A 39 2.72 -1.52 -4.79
CA GLN A 39 3.84 -0.57 -4.71
C GLN A 39 3.36 0.83 -4.33
N THR A 40 2.33 1.32 -5.02
CA THR A 40 1.76 2.64 -4.77
C THR A 40 1.14 2.73 -3.38
N PHE A 41 0.45 1.66 -2.95
CA PHE A 41 -0.16 1.55 -1.64
C PHE A 41 0.90 1.56 -0.54
N ARG A 42 1.95 0.73 -0.65
CA ARG A 42 3.07 0.69 0.30
C ARG A 42 3.73 2.06 0.45
N LYS A 43 3.93 2.79 -0.66
CA LYS A 43 4.46 4.16 -0.61
C LYS A 43 3.54 5.09 0.20
N SER A 44 2.24 5.11 -0.10
CA SER A 44 1.30 5.96 0.64
C SER A 44 1.16 5.57 2.13
N MET A 45 1.27 4.27 2.43
CA MET A 45 1.20 3.76 3.79
C MET A 45 2.45 4.13 4.58
N ALA A 46 3.64 4.05 3.95
CA ALA A 46 4.88 4.54 4.55
C ALA A 46 4.78 6.04 4.87
N ASP A 47 4.32 6.86 3.90
CA ASP A 47 4.11 8.29 4.11
C ASP A 47 3.09 8.56 5.24
N THR A 48 2.06 7.72 5.39
CA THR A 48 1.08 7.84 6.48
C THR A 48 1.71 7.48 7.84
N LEU A 49 2.44 6.36 7.91
CA LEU A 49 3.16 5.91 9.12
C LEU A 49 4.21 6.93 9.57
N GLU A 50 4.84 7.63 8.64
CA GLU A 50 5.78 8.73 8.93
C GLU A 50 5.08 9.91 9.64
N ASN A 51 3.79 10.15 9.39
CA ASN A 51 3.04 11.23 10.02
C ASN A 51 2.28 10.81 11.29
N VAL A 52 2.21 9.51 11.58
CA VAL A 52 1.55 9.00 12.78
C VAL A 52 2.55 8.88 13.93
N THR A 53 2.08 9.23 15.12
CA THR A 53 2.77 9.04 16.40
C THR A 53 1.90 8.10 17.23
N VAL A 54 2.49 7.06 17.79
CA VAL A 54 1.77 6.10 18.62
C VAL A 54 1.91 6.53 20.07
N VAL A 55 0.78 6.86 20.70
CA VAL A 55 0.72 7.29 22.09
C VAL A 55 0.01 6.21 22.90
N ASP A 56 0.55 5.87 24.06
CA ASP A 56 -0.10 4.95 24.99
C ASP A 56 -1.30 5.63 25.71
N PRO A 57 -2.13 4.87 26.44
CA PRO A 57 -3.24 5.43 27.21
C PRO A 57 -2.82 6.37 28.35
N GLU A 58 -1.56 6.32 28.78
CA GLU A 58 -0.97 7.18 29.82
C GLU A 58 -0.37 8.48 29.23
N GLY A 59 -0.37 8.63 27.90
CA GLY A 59 0.13 9.80 27.19
C GLY A 59 1.60 9.72 26.78
N ASN A 60 2.29 8.60 26.97
CA ASN A 60 3.68 8.43 26.57
C ASN A 60 3.78 8.08 25.07
N ASP A 61 4.75 8.69 24.39
CA ASP A 61 5.07 8.37 22.99
C ASP A 61 5.84 7.05 22.91
N VAL A 62 5.10 5.98 22.61
CA VAL A 62 5.61 4.62 22.40
C VAL A 62 5.88 4.32 20.92
N THR A 63 6.03 5.36 20.09
CA THR A 63 6.40 5.17 18.67
C THR A 63 7.67 4.33 18.57
N PRO A 64 7.62 3.17 17.86
CA PRO A 64 8.77 2.29 17.72
C PRO A 64 10.04 3.02 17.25
N GLU A 65 11.18 2.73 17.87
CA GLU A 65 12.47 3.38 17.54
C GLU A 65 12.82 3.28 16.05
N LYS A 66 12.46 2.16 15.40
CA LYS A 66 12.64 1.98 13.95
C LYS A 66 11.93 3.05 13.13
N LEU A 67 10.73 3.47 13.54
CA LEU A 67 10.00 4.54 12.87
C LEU A 67 10.64 5.91 13.14
N LYS A 68 11.14 6.15 14.36
CA LYS A 68 11.88 7.38 14.71
C LYS A 68 13.15 7.53 13.86
N MET A 69 13.93 6.45 13.72
CA MET A 69 15.13 6.41 12.88
C MET A 69 14.85 6.64 11.38
N ILE A 70 13.75 6.07 10.87
CA ILE A 70 13.33 6.28 9.47
C ILE A 70 12.97 7.75 9.22
N LYS A 71 12.25 8.40 10.14
CA LYS A 71 11.92 9.83 10.06
C LYS A 71 13.20 10.70 10.08
N GLU A 72 14.13 10.42 10.99
CA GLU A 72 15.39 11.18 11.12
C GLU A 72 16.30 11.07 9.89
N ASN A 73 16.47 9.87 9.33
CA ASN A 73 17.32 9.65 8.16
C ASN A 73 16.77 10.38 6.92
N LYS A 74 15.44 10.45 6.78
CA LYS A 74 14.79 11.14 5.65
C LYS A 74 14.91 12.67 5.78
N ASN A 75 14.77 13.23 7.00
CA ASN A 75 14.98 14.65 7.26
C ASN A 75 16.44 15.11 7.02
N LYS A 76 17.42 14.21 7.15
CA LYS A 76 18.83 14.51 6.83
C LYS A 76 19.15 14.46 5.34
N LEU A 77 18.26 13.86 4.53
CA LEU A 77 18.41 13.76 3.07
C LEU A 77 17.76 14.93 2.31
N HIS A 78 16.99 15.78 3.01
CA HIS A 78 16.39 17.01 2.49
C HIS A 78 17.17 18.24 2.97
#